data_AF-A0A6L5PK65-F1
#
_entry.id   AF-A0A6L5PK65-F1
#
_cell.length_a   1.000
_cell.length_b   1.000
_cell.length_c   1.000
_cell.angle_alpha   90.00
_cell.angle_beta   90.00
_cell.angle_gamma   90.00
#
_symmetry.space_group_name_H-M   'P 1'
#
loop_
_entity.id
_entity.type
_entity.pdbx_description
1 polymer ?
#
loop_
_entity_poly.entity_id
_entity_poly.type
_entity_poly.pdbx_seq_one_letter_code
_entity_poly.pdbx_strand_id
1 'polypeptide(L)'
;MTGFADISEMSPQLQLMIGTGSHLDPAELDPLIMLASLTVIQNAARAGLDDDALTTLSLLLMTWARQLRDNPDYGGLVKTTAEDLADLSGWSVDRVLTALQALAPHILIDDLTLFVEGDLEIGLAPLLHHDGVDCGDLLVRYWTAHYVMRMGPKLEAAEETVAEGLARARDVVGAAERLVKLKARWDAYRAQRDGFAHYTVYGAGADLAAFVDDVSTLEGLHDAVVGLTDPANHGPLTFAQECGLLACTKLQALAISAAELPLNPVETKGVRH
;
A
#
# COMPACT_ATOMS: atom_id res chain seq x y z
N MET A 1 17.39 -16.99 16.53
CA MET A 1 16.50 -18.18 16.50
C MET A 1 15.20 -17.76 17.15
N THR A 2 14.01 -17.79 16.56
CA THR A 2 13.44 -18.21 15.26
C THR A 2 12.03 -17.62 15.36
N GLY A 3 11.68 -16.61 14.57
CA GLY A 3 10.45 -15.82 14.74
C GLY A 3 9.44 -15.94 13.60
N PHE A 4 9.60 -16.95 12.75
CA PHE A 4 8.63 -17.27 11.70
C PHE A 4 8.11 -18.67 11.98
N ALA A 5 6.79 -18.79 12.12
CA ALA A 5 6.11 -20.07 12.32
C ALA A 5 5.92 -20.82 10.99
N ASP A 6 6.01 -20.11 9.87
CA ASP A 6 5.81 -20.59 8.50
C ASP A 6 6.79 -19.89 7.54
N ILE A 7 7.33 -20.61 6.56
CA ILE A 7 8.23 -20.10 5.51
C ILE A 7 7.60 -18.98 4.67
N SER A 8 6.26 -18.96 4.59
CA SER A 8 5.47 -17.98 3.85
C SER A 8 5.10 -16.72 4.63
N GLU A 9 5.40 -16.68 5.93
CA GLU A 9 4.94 -15.63 6.84
C GLU A 9 5.59 -14.28 6.51
N MET A 10 4.77 -13.23 6.42
CA MET A 10 5.24 -11.84 6.33
C MET A 10 4.73 -11.06 7.53
N SER A 11 5.41 -9.96 7.88
CA SER A 11 4.89 -9.06 8.92
C SER A 11 3.49 -8.54 8.54
N PRO A 12 2.64 -8.20 9.53
CA PRO A 12 1.32 -7.64 9.27
C PRO A 12 1.34 -6.42 8.35
N GLN A 13 2.35 -5.55 8.49
CA GLN A 13 2.54 -4.37 7.64
C GLN A 13 2.86 -4.75 6.20
N LEU A 14 3.67 -5.79 5.99
CA LEU A 14 3.97 -6.27 4.64
C LEU A 14 2.76 -6.95 4.00
N GLN A 15 2.00 -7.75 4.77
CA GLN A 15 0.72 -8.32 4.33
C GLN A 15 -0.26 -7.22 3.91
N LEU A 16 -0.33 -6.15 4.69
CA LEU A 16 -1.18 -5.00 4.42
C LEU A 16 -0.75 -4.23 3.15
N MET A 17 0.55 -4.13 2.87
CA MET A 17 1.01 -3.32 1.74
C MET A 17 1.11 -4.09 0.43
N ILE A 18 1.63 -5.32 0.46
CA ILE A 18 1.95 -6.09 -0.76
C ILE A 18 1.43 -7.53 -0.74
N GLY A 19 0.81 -7.98 0.35
CA GLY A 19 0.25 -9.32 0.48
C GLY A 19 -1.28 -9.34 0.45
N THR A 20 -1.86 -10.35 1.09
CA THR A 20 -3.30 -10.64 1.11
C THR A 20 -4.16 -9.56 1.76
N GLY A 21 -3.58 -8.75 2.65
CA GLY A 21 -4.24 -7.64 3.30
C GLY A 21 -4.30 -6.37 2.45
N SER A 22 -3.63 -6.36 1.30
CA SER A 22 -3.58 -5.18 0.43
C SER A 22 -4.88 -5.01 -0.35
N HIS A 23 -5.39 -3.79 -0.31
CA HIS A 23 -6.50 -3.35 -1.15
C HIS A 23 -6.01 -2.68 -2.44
N LEU A 24 -4.70 -2.58 -2.65
CA LEU A 24 -4.12 -1.89 -3.78
C LEU A 24 -4.35 -2.66 -5.08
N ASP A 25 -4.58 -1.91 -6.15
CA ASP A 25 -4.58 -2.48 -7.49
C ASP A 25 -3.14 -2.84 -7.93
N PRO A 26 -2.98 -3.69 -8.96
CA PRO A 26 -1.66 -4.11 -9.44
C PRO A 26 -0.72 -2.95 -9.83
N ALA A 27 -1.23 -1.81 -10.31
CA ALA A 27 -0.38 -0.70 -10.73
C ALA A 27 0.20 0.07 -9.52
N GLU A 28 -0.53 0.11 -8.40
CA GLU A 28 -0.06 0.68 -7.13
C GLU A 28 0.83 -0.29 -6.34
N LEU A 29 0.67 -1.61 -6.53
CA LEU A 29 1.50 -2.64 -5.90
C LEU A 29 2.93 -2.67 -6.47
N ASP A 30 3.07 -2.48 -7.78
CA ASP A 30 4.35 -2.61 -8.48
C ASP A 30 5.50 -1.76 -7.91
N PRO A 31 5.31 -0.45 -7.66
CA PRO A 31 6.32 0.37 -7.01
C PRO A 31 6.69 -0.10 -5.60
N LEU A 32 5.74 -0.66 -4.86
CA LEU A 32 5.96 -1.15 -3.49
C LEU A 32 6.77 -2.45 -3.49
N ILE A 33 6.43 -3.38 -4.37
CA ILE A 33 7.18 -4.63 -4.56
C ILE A 33 8.61 -4.33 -5.00
N MET A 34 8.79 -3.36 -5.90
CA MET A 34 10.12 -2.92 -6.32
C MET A 34 10.90 -2.27 -5.17
N LEU A 35 10.27 -1.41 -4.36
CA LEU A 35 10.90 -0.79 -3.19
C LEU A 35 11.29 -1.84 -2.13
N ALA A 36 10.44 -2.84 -1.89
CA ALA A 36 10.74 -3.96 -1.01
C ALA A 36 11.94 -4.77 -1.53
N SER A 37 11.95 -5.09 -2.84
CA SER A 37 13.03 -5.83 -3.48
C SER A 37 14.38 -5.10 -3.38
N LEU A 38 14.38 -3.78 -3.63
CA LEU A 38 15.58 -2.95 -3.48
C LEU A 38 16.08 -2.93 -2.03
N THR A 39 15.16 -2.87 -1.06
CA THR A 39 15.50 -2.89 0.37
C THR A 39 16.13 -4.23 0.77
N VAL A 40 15.57 -5.34 0.28
CA VAL A 40 16.12 -6.69 0.48
C VAL A 40 17.55 -6.79 -0.08
N ILE A 41 17.78 -6.36 -1.32
CA ILE A 41 19.13 -6.38 -1.93
C ILE A 41 20.11 -5.51 -1.13
N GLN A 42 19.69 -4.33 -0.69
CA GLN A 42 20.53 -3.45 0.13
C GLN A 42 20.90 -4.09 1.47
N ASN A 43 19.97 -4.78 2.12
CA ASN A 43 20.23 -5.48 3.38
C ASN A 43 21.16 -6.67 3.17
N ALA A 44 20.93 -7.46 2.12
CA ALA A 44 21.79 -8.55 1.71
C ALA A 44 23.23 -8.09 1.43
N ALA A 45 23.40 -6.98 0.70
CA ALA A 45 24.72 -6.41 0.42
C ALA A 45 25.42 -5.91 1.70
N ARG A 46 24.67 -5.28 2.63
CA ARG A 46 25.20 -4.87 3.94
C ARG A 46 25.62 -6.05 4.81
N ALA A 47 24.95 -7.19 4.65
CA ALA A 47 25.30 -8.43 5.34
C ALA A 47 26.56 -9.12 4.75
N GLY A 48 27.13 -8.60 3.67
CA GLY A 48 28.38 -9.08 3.08
C GLY A 48 28.21 -10.23 2.10
N LEU A 49 27.01 -10.42 1.53
CA LEU A 49 26.80 -11.37 0.45
C LEU A 49 27.61 -10.98 -0.79
N ASP A 50 28.20 -11.98 -1.45
CA ASP A 50 28.99 -11.79 -2.66
C ASP A 50 28.11 -11.51 -3.90
N ASP A 51 28.76 -11.11 -5.00
CA ASP A 51 28.08 -10.74 -6.24
C ASP A 51 27.25 -11.90 -6.81
N ASP A 52 27.69 -13.15 -6.62
CA ASP A 52 26.99 -14.33 -7.11
C ASP A 52 25.68 -14.54 -6.33
N ALA A 53 25.75 -14.47 -5.00
CA ALA A 53 24.60 -14.54 -4.12
C ALA A 53 23.63 -13.37 -4.33
N LEU A 54 24.13 -12.14 -4.52
CA LEU A 54 23.29 -10.97 -4.82
C LEU A 54 22.59 -11.09 -6.17
N THR A 55 23.27 -11.67 -7.18
CA THR A 55 22.67 -11.94 -8.49
C THR A 55 21.57 -12.99 -8.36
N THR A 56 21.84 -14.11 -7.68
CA THR A 56 20.81 -15.14 -7.42
C THR A 56 19.64 -14.59 -6.63
N LEU A 57 19.87 -13.75 -5.62
CA LEU A 57 18.82 -13.08 -4.85
C LEU A 57 17.98 -12.15 -5.74
N SER A 58 18.62 -11.43 -6.67
CA SER A 58 17.90 -10.57 -7.62
C SER A 58 16.95 -11.38 -8.50
N LEU A 59 17.38 -12.56 -8.97
CA LEU A 59 16.54 -13.47 -9.76
C LEU A 59 15.39 -14.04 -8.92
N LEU A 60 15.65 -14.42 -7.67
CA LEU A 60 14.62 -14.85 -6.73
C LEU A 60 13.57 -13.76 -6.51
N LEU A 61 13.98 -12.50 -6.33
CA LEU A 61 13.06 -11.37 -6.17
C LEU A 61 12.24 -11.07 -7.42
N MET A 62 12.81 -11.26 -8.62
CA MET A 62 12.07 -11.14 -9.87
C MET A 62 11.00 -12.24 -9.99
N THR A 63 11.36 -13.47 -9.65
CA THR A 63 10.42 -14.61 -9.62
C THR A 63 9.33 -14.39 -8.57
N TRP A 64 9.72 -13.91 -7.39
CA TRP A 64 8.81 -13.53 -6.31
C TRP A 64 7.82 -12.45 -6.75
N ALA A 65 8.29 -11.33 -7.32
CA ALA A 65 7.44 -10.24 -7.77
C ALA A 65 6.40 -10.71 -8.79
N ARG A 66 6.79 -11.61 -9.70
CA ARG A 66 5.86 -12.24 -10.64
C ARG A 66 4.81 -13.10 -9.93
N GLN A 67 5.24 -13.99 -9.03
CA GLN A 67 4.34 -14.88 -8.31
C GLN A 67 3.37 -14.13 -7.40
N LEU A 68 3.85 -13.07 -6.74
CA LEU A 68 3.05 -12.22 -5.88
C LEU A 68 1.90 -11.54 -6.66
N ARG A 69 2.15 -11.14 -7.91
CA ARG A 69 1.12 -10.59 -8.79
C ARG A 69 0.08 -11.63 -9.19
N ASP A 70 0.53 -12.86 -9.46
CA ASP A 70 -0.36 -13.95 -9.89
C ASP A 70 -1.16 -14.51 -8.71
N ASN A 71 -0.57 -14.55 -7.51
CA ASN A 71 -1.20 -15.03 -6.29
C ASN A 71 -0.64 -14.35 -5.03
N PRO A 72 -1.38 -13.36 -4.46
CA PRO A 72 -0.99 -12.65 -3.24
C PRO A 72 -0.94 -13.52 -1.97
N ASP A 73 -1.55 -14.70 -1.97
CA ASP A 73 -1.64 -15.60 -0.80
C ASP A 73 -0.28 -16.15 -0.37
N TYR A 74 0.71 -16.15 -1.27
CA TYR A 74 2.06 -16.66 -1.03
C TYR A 74 3.08 -15.53 -0.83
N GLY A 75 2.68 -14.46 -0.14
CA GLY A 75 3.40 -13.20 -0.07
C GLY A 75 4.88 -13.28 0.34
N GLY A 76 5.25 -14.19 1.23
CA GLY A 76 6.63 -14.38 1.69
C GLY A 76 7.40 -15.49 0.97
N LEU A 77 6.77 -16.20 0.05
CA LEU A 77 7.26 -17.46 -0.53
C LEU A 77 7.59 -17.31 -2.02
N VAL A 78 8.69 -17.94 -2.43
CA VAL A 78 9.10 -18.09 -3.83
C VAL A 78 9.17 -19.56 -4.17
N LYS A 79 8.45 -19.98 -5.21
CA LYS A 79 8.48 -21.35 -5.74
C LYS A 79 9.26 -21.41 -7.06
N THR A 80 10.42 -22.06 -7.12
CA THR A 80 11.24 -22.09 -8.36
C THR A 80 12.10 -23.34 -8.42
N THR A 81 12.98 -23.47 -9.41
CA THR A 81 13.97 -24.56 -9.50
C THR A 81 15.37 -23.97 -9.70
N ALA A 82 16.40 -24.76 -9.42
CA ALA A 82 17.77 -24.32 -9.69
C ALA A 82 18.03 -24.22 -11.20
N GLU A 83 17.36 -25.06 -12.00
CA GLU A 83 17.36 -25.02 -13.46
C GLU A 83 16.75 -23.72 -13.99
N ASP A 84 15.61 -23.27 -13.47
CA ASP A 84 14.99 -22.00 -13.89
C ASP A 84 15.94 -20.81 -13.61
N LEU A 85 16.57 -20.81 -12.43
CA LEU A 85 17.54 -19.77 -12.06
C LEU A 85 18.81 -19.83 -12.92
N ALA A 86 19.25 -21.04 -13.31
CA ALA A 86 20.37 -21.24 -14.22
C ALA A 86 20.04 -20.71 -15.62
N ASP A 87 18.84 -21.00 -16.13
CA ASP A 87 18.36 -20.52 -17.42
C ASP A 87 18.23 -18.99 -17.44
N LEU A 88 17.72 -18.38 -16.37
CA LEU A 88 17.59 -16.92 -16.24
C LEU A 88 18.95 -16.20 -16.11
N SER A 89 19.94 -16.81 -15.46
CA SER A 89 21.28 -16.25 -15.27
C SER A 89 22.25 -16.56 -16.41
N GLY A 90 21.98 -17.61 -17.20
CA GLY A 90 22.93 -18.22 -18.12
C GLY A 90 24.10 -18.94 -17.42
N TRP A 91 23.94 -19.32 -16.14
CA TRP A 91 24.98 -20.02 -15.36
C TRP A 91 24.77 -21.54 -15.38
N SER A 92 25.78 -22.28 -14.92
CA SER A 92 25.58 -23.70 -14.60
C SER A 92 24.73 -23.85 -13.34
N VAL A 93 23.96 -24.93 -13.28
CA VAL A 93 23.18 -25.31 -12.08
C VAL A 93 24.08 -25.36 -10.83
N ASP A 94 25.28 -25.95 -10.93
CA ASP A 94 26.24 -26.00 -9.80
C ASP A 94 26.61 -24.62 -9.23
N ARG A 95 26.75 -23.61 -10.09
CA ARG A 95 27.05 -22.24 -9.66
C ARG A 95 25.85 -21.62 -8.95
N VAL A 96 24.65 -21.85 -9.46
CA VAL A 96 23.40 -21.42 -8.82
C VAL A 96 23.23 -22.07 -7.45
N LEU A 97 23.44 -23.38 -7.34
CA LEU A 97 23.34 -24.10 -6.06
C LEU A 97 24.36 -23.56 -5.04
N THR A 98 25.58 -23.24 -5.50
CA THR A 98 26.60 -22.62 -4.64
C THR A 98 26.16 -21.24 -4.14
N ALA A 99 25.59 -20.40 -5.01
CA ALA A 99 25.06 -19.10 -4.64
C ALA A 99 23.84 -19.21 -3.69
N LEU A 100 22.95 -20.17 -3.90
CA LEU A 100 21.83 -20.47 -3.00
C LEU A 100 22.31 -20.92 -1.62
N GLN A 101 23.37 -21.72 -1.55
CA GLN A 101 23.99 -22.12 -0.27
C GLN A 101 24.58 -20.91 0.47
N ALA A 102 25.17 -19.95 -0.24
CA ALA A 102 25.65 -18.70 0.34
C ALA A 102 24.49 -17.82 0.87
N LEU A 103 23.32 -17.88 0.22
CA LEU A 103 22.10 -17.18 0.67
C LEU A 103 21.41 -17.86 1.85
N ALA A 104 21.59 -19.17 2.06
CA ALA A 104 20.87 -19.96 3.06
C ALA A 104 20.85 -19.38 4.50
N PRO A 105 21.89 -18.67 5.01
CA PRO A 105 21.80 -18.01 6.32
C PRO A 105 20.80 -16.86 6.39
N HIS A 106 20.34 -16.36 5.24
CA HIS A 106 19.50 -15.17 5.10
C HIS A 106 18.09 -15.48 4.59
N ILE A 107 17.84 -16.69 4.11
CA ILE A 107 16.52 -17.13 3.62
C ILE A 107 16.05 -18.35 4.39
N LEU A 108 14.75 -18.61 4.37
CA LEU A 108 14.17 -19.86 4.87
C LEU A 108 14.03 -20.82 3.69
N ILE A 109 14.40 -22.09 3.88
CA ILE A 109 14.25 -23.15 2.88
C ILE A 109 13.63 -24.34 3.60
N ASP A 110 12.53 -24.89 3.08
CA ASP A 110 11.75 -25.93 3.76
C ASP A 110 12.47 -27.30 3.77
N ASP A 111 13.30 -27.58 2.75
CA ASP A 111 14.09 -28.82 2.72
C ASP A 111 15.46 -28.66 2.04
N LEU A 112 16.53 -28.64 2.85
CA LEU A 112 17.92 -28.62 2.38
C LEU A 112 18.35 -29.90 1.66
N THR A 113 17.57 -30.99 1.72
CA THR A 113 17.91 -32.27 1.07
C THR A 113 17.44 -32.38 -0.39
N LEU A 114 16.56 -31.47 -0.83
CA LEU A 114 15.96 -31.46 -2.17
C LEU A 114 16.70 -30.58 -3.20
N PHE A 115 17.89 -30.08 -2.88
CA PHE A 115 18.79 -29.34 -3.80
C PHE A 115 19.07 -30.07 -5.14
N VAL A 116 18.69 -31.35 -5.27
CA VAL A 116 19.12 -32.21 -6.36
C VAL A 116 18.04 -32.53 -7.38
N GLU A 117 16.71 -32.43 -7.10
CA GLU A 117 15.67 -32.86 -8.07
C GLU A 117 14.28 -32.18 -7.97
N GLY A 118 14.07 -31.06 -7.25
CA GLY A 118 12.69 -30.58 -6.96
C GLY A 118 12.42 -29.08 -6.92
N ASP A 119 11.13 -28.76 -6.76
CA ASP A 119 10.61 -27.42 -6.50
C ASP A 119 11.24 -26.85 -5.21
N LEU A 120 11.88 -25.69 -5.32
CA LEU A 120 12.44 -24.90 -4.23
C LEU A 120 11.35 -23.99 -3.66
N GLU A 121 11.05 -24.16 -2.39
CA GLU A 121 10.23 -23.25 -1.60
C GLU A 121 11.13 -22.39 -0.71
N ILE A 122 11.20 -21.09 -1.03
CA ILE A 122 12.12 -20.13 -0.40
C ILE A 122 11.32 -19.02 0.29
N GLY A 123 11.49 -18.91 1.60
CA GLY A 123 10.92 -17.84 2.41
C GLY A 123 11.85 -16.63 2.49
N LEU A 124 11.34 -15.46 2.10
CA LEU A 124 12.07 -14.18 2.10
C LEU A 124 11.91 -13.39 3.42
N ALA A 125 11.13 -13.91 4.36
CA ALA A 125 10.79 -13.23 5.60
C ALA A 125 12.00 -12.65 6.37
N PRO A 126 13.15 -13.34 6.51
CA PRO A 126 14.30 -12.78 7.23
C PRO A 126 14.98 -11.61 6.52
N LEU A 127 14.85 -11.50 5.20
CA LEU A 127 15.36 -10.38 4.43
C LEU A 127 14.40 -9.18 4.41
N LEU A 128 13.10 -9.47 4.50
CA LEU A 128 12.04 -8.48 4.58
C LEU A 128 11.94 -7.86 5.99
N HIS A 129 12.42 -8.57 7.01
CA HIS A 129 12.48 -8.09 8.39
C HIS A 129 13.90 -8.21 8.94
N HIS A 130 14.70 -7.15 8.74
CA HIS A 130 16.07 -7.06 9.24
C HIS A 130 16.16 -6.07 10.41
N ASP A 131 16.90 -6.43 11.46
CA ASP A 131 17.03 -5.63 12.70
C ASP A 131 17.28 -4.15 12.39
N GLY A 132 16.31 -3.29 12.75
CA GLY A 132 16.38 -1.84 12.60
C GLY A 132 15.92 -1.26 11.25
N VAL A 133 15.54 -2.10 10.27
CA VAL A 133 14.95 -1.65 8.99
C VAL A 133 13.68 -2.48 8.71
N ASP A 134 12.55 -2.00 9.22
CA ASP A 134 11.25 -2.60 8.92
C ASP A 134 10.80 -2.19 7.51
N CYS A 135 10.86 -3.12 6.57
CA CYS A 135 10.41 -2.90 5.21
C CYS A 135 8.93 -2.50 5.18
N GLY A 136 8.10 -3.05 6.09
CA GLY A 136 6.69 -2.71 6.19
C GLY A 136 6.47 -1.22 6.48
N ASP A 137 7.16 -0.67 7.47
CA ASP A 137 7.09 0.76 7.81
C ASP A 137 7.53 1.65 6.65
N LEU A 138 8.57 1.25 5.92
CA LEU A 138 9.04 1.98 4.74
C LEU A 138 7.96 2.02 3.66
N LEU A 139 7.31 0.89 3.37
CA LEU A 139 6.25 0.81 2.37
C LEU A 139 5.02 1.66 2.76
N VAL A 140 4.59 1.57 4.02
CA VAL A 140 3.48 2.38 4.56
C VAL A 140 3.80 3.87 4.40
N ARG A 141 4.99 4.31 4.85
CA ARG A 141 5.41 5.72 4.75
C ARG A 141 5.46 6.21 3.30
N TYR A 142 6.07 5.42 2.41
CA TYR A 142 6.15 5.76 0.99
C TYR A 142 4.76 5.91 0.38
N TRP A 143 3.89 4.92 0.59
CA TRP A 143 2.55 4.92 0.01
C TRP A 143 1.70 6.07 0.55
N THR A 144 1.68 6.29 1.86
CA THR A 144 0.92 7.39 2.49
C THR A 144 1.40 8.74 1.97
N ALA A 145 2.71 8.96 1.88
CA ALA A 145 3.26 10.19 1.32
C ALA A 145 2.81 10.39 -0.13
N HIS A 146 2.91 9.36 -0.97
CA HIS A 146 2.52 9.43 -2.37
C HIS A 146 1.01 9.68 -2.53
N TYR A 147 0.17 9.01 -1.73
CA TYR A 147 -1.27 9.19 -1.71
C TYR A 147 -1.63 10.65 -1.39
N VAL A 148 -1.04 11.21 -0.33
CA VAL A 148 -1.28 12.59 0.09
C VAL A 148 -0.77 13.59 -0.94
N MET A 149 0.43 13.41 -1.49
CA MET A 149 0.97 14.28 -2.54
C MET A 149 0.10 14.28 -3.80
N ARG A 150 -0.51 13.14 -4.13
CA ARG A 150 -1.44 13.03 -5.25
C ARG A 150 -2.80 13.67 -4.96
N MET A 151 -3.29 13.55 -3.73
CA MET A 151 -4.63 14.00 -3.35
C MET A 151 -4.68 15.47 -2.95
N GLY A 152 -3.66 16.01 -2.29
CA GLY A 152 -3.63 17.38 -1.79
C GLY A 152 -4.05 18.43 -2.83
N PRO A 153 -3.38 18.52 -3.99
CA PRO A 153 -3.74 19.49 -5.02
C PRO A 153 -5.16 19.31 -5.58
N LYS A 154 -5.66 18.07 -5.60
CA LYS A 154 -7.02 17.75 -6.08
C LYS A 154 -8.08 18.19 -5.10
N LEU A 155 -7.78 18.06 -3.81
CA LEU A 155 -8.65 18.56 -2.75
C LEU A 155 -8.68 20.10 -2.80
N GLU A 156 -7.52 20.75 -2.92
CA GLU A 156 -7.47 22.22 -3.10
C GLU A 156 -8.30 22.69 -4.30
N ALA A 157 -8.19 22.03 -5.45
CA ALA A 157 -8.98 22.34 -6.63
C ALA A 157 -10.49 22.11 -6.40
N ALA A 158 -10.87 21.02 -5.74
CA ALA A 158 -12.27 20.73 -5.46
C ALA A 158 -12.90 21.74 -4.48
N GLU A 159 -12.13 22.27 -3.53
CA GLU A 159 -12.58 23.36 -2.67
C GLU A 159 -12.90 24.63 -3.45
N GLU A 160 -12.05 24.99 -4.42
CA GLU A 160 -12.30 26.11 -5.33
C GLU A 160 -13.58 25.86 -6.14
N THR A 161 -13.71 24.68 -6.74
CA THR A 161 -14.92 24.29 -7.49
C THR A 161 -16.18 24.36 -6.63
N VAL A 162 -16.14 23.89 -5.38
CA VAL A 162 -17.26 23.97 -4.44
C VAL A 162 -17.60 25.43 -4.12
N ALA A 163 -16.60 26.25 -3.81
CA ALA A 163 -16.81 27.67 -3.48
C ALA A 163 -17.44 28.44 -4.66
N GLU A 164 -16.88 28.28 -5.85
CA GLU A 164 -17.39 28.91 -7.08
C GLU A 164 -18.76 28.39 -7.47
N GLY A 165 -18.98 27.07 -7.40
CA GLY A 165 -20.25 26.45 -7.75
C GLY A 165 -21.37 26.85 -6.77
N LEU A 166 -21.09 26.99 -5.46
CA LEU A 166 -22.05 27.52 -4.49
C LEU A 166 -22.41 28.99 -4.75
N ALA A 167 -21.48 29.77 -5.32
CA ALA A 167 -21.76 31.14 -5.74
C ALA A 167 -22.68 31.16 -6.97
N ARG A 168 -22.38 30.34 -8.00
CA ARG A 168 -23.17 30.20 -9.24
C ARG A 168 -24.56 29.59 -9.00
N ALA A 169 -24.69 28.64 -8.09
CA ALA A 169 -25.94 27.94 -7.81
C ALA A 169 -27.05 28.85 -7.26
N ARG A 170 -26.74 30.09 -6.86
CA ARG A 170 -27.75 31.09 -6.43
C ARG A 170 -28.73 31.44 -7.55
N ASP A 171 -28.29 31.35 -8.79
CA ASP A 171 -29.07 31.75 -9.96
C ASP A 171 -29.87 30.57 -10.56
N VAL A 172 -29.73 29.36 -9.98
CA VAL A 172 -30.43 28.15 -10.44
C VAL A 172 -31.87 28.12 -9.90
N VAL A 173 -32.83 28.12 -10.81
CA VAL A 173 -34.27 28.09 -10.49
C VAL A 173 -34.63 26.79 -9.78
N GLY A 174 -35.29 26.89 -8.62
CA GLY A 174 -35.74 25.73 -7.83
C GLY A 174 -34.67 25.09 -6.93
N ALA A 175 -33.44 25.60 -6.92
CA ALA A 175 -32.34 25.05 -6.13
C ALA A 175 -32.25 25.54 -4.68
N ALA A 176 -33.11 26.49 -4.27
CA ALA A 176 -32.93 27.25 -3.02
C ALA A 176 -32.77 26.39 -1.76
N GLU A 177 -33.63 25.40 -1.55
CA GLU A 177 -33.55 24.53 -0.36
C GLU A 177 -32.28 23.67 -0.35
N ARG A 178 -31.93 23.11 -1.51
CA ARG A 178 -30.72 22.29 -1.67
C ARG A 178 -29.45 23.14 -1.48
N LEU A 179 -29.45 24.37 -1.99
CA LEU A 179 -28.35 25.32 -1.83
C LEU A 179 -28.13 25.71 -0.36
N VAL A 180 -29.20 25.93 0.42
CA VAL A 180 -29.08 26.21 1.86
C VAL A 180 -28.42 25.05 2.60
N LYS A 181 -28.84 23.81 2.32
CA LYS A 181 -28.24 22.61 2.93
C LYS A 181 -26.77 22.45 2.54
N LEU A 182 -26.43 22.67 1.26
CA LEU A 182 -25.04 22.57 0.80
C LEU A 182 -24.14 23.65 1.41
N LYS A 183 -24.63 24.89 1.54
CA LYS A 183 -23.88 25.96 2.22
C LYS A 183 -23.61 25.65 3.68
N ALA A 184 -24.63 25.18 4.42
CA ALA A 184 -24.44 24.79 5.82
C ALA A 184 -23.38 23.68 5.97
N ARG A 185 -23.38 22.72 5.03
CA ARG A 185 -22.44 21.59 5.02
C ARG A 185 -21.02 22.03 4.63
N TRP A 186 -20.89 22.97 3.69
CA TRP A 186 -19.63 23.63 3.35
C TRP A 186 -19.07 24.48 4.49
N ASP A 187 -19.92 25.23 5.19
CA ASP A 187 -19.51 26.04 6.34
C ASP A 187 -19.03 25.17 7.51
N ALA A 188 -19.72 24.05 7.77
CA ALA A 188 -19.28 23.06 8.76
C ALA A 188 -17.93 22.43 8.40
N TYR A 189 -17.73 22.08 7.13
CA TYR A 189 -16.46 21.56 6.62
C TYR A 189 -15.32 22.57 6.82
N ARG A 190 -15.51 23.84 6.42
CA ARG A 190 -14.50 24.89 6.61
C ARG A 190 -14.15 25.13 8.08
N ALA A 191 -15.15 25.12 8.96
CA ALA A 191 -14.93 25.29 10.39
C ALA A 191 -14.13 24.14 11.02
N GLN A 192 -14.26 22.92 10.50
CA GLN A 192 -13.42 21.78 10.89
C GLN A 192 -12.00 21.90 10.33
N ARG A 193 -11.87 22.37 9.08
CA ARG A 193 -10.60 22.51 8.37
C ARG A 193 -9.65 23.55 8.98
N ASP A 194 -10.15 24.70 9.42
CA ASP A 194 -9.31 25.80 9.94
C ASP A 194 -8.45 25.40 11.18
N GLY A 195 -8.72 24.25 11.79
CA GLY A 195 -7.96 23.69 12.90
C GLY A 195 -6.72 22.87 12.52
N PHE A 196 -6.47 22.60 11.22
CA PHE A 196 -5.47 21.62 10.81
C PHE A 196 -4.56 22.07 9.66
N ALA A 197 -3.27 21.70 9.73
CA ALA A 197 -2.29 21.85 8.64
C ALA A 197 -2.48 20.76 7.56
N HIS A 198 -3.68 20.67 7.00
CA HIS A 198 -4.12 19.54 6.18
C HIS A 198 -3.70 19.68 4.71
N TYR A 199 -3.46 18.49 4.12
CA TYR A 199 -2.83 18.20 2.81
C TYR A 199 -1.31 18.20 2.76
N THR A 200 -0.63 18.41 3.88
CA THR A 200 0.79 18.09 3.99
C THR A 200 0.98 16.61 4.30
N VAL A 201 2.06 16.02 3.78
CA VAL A 201 2.43 14.62 4.12
C VAL A 201 2.58 14.45 5.64
N TYR A 202 3.14 15.45 6.33
CA TYR A 202 3.28 15.42 7.79
C TYR A 202 1.93 15.44 8.51
N GLY A 203 1.01 16.31 8.10
CA GLY A 203 -0.31 16.43 8.72
C GLY A 203 -1.20 15.21 8.47
N ALA A 204 -1.25 14.74 7.22
CA ALA A 204 -2.05 13.57 6.84
C ALA A 204 -1.41 12.24 7.29
N GLY A 205 -0.08 12.19 7.43
CA GLY A 205 0.61 11.03 7.98
C GLY A 205 0.44 10.87 9.49
N ALA A 206 -0.01 11.91 10.21
CA ALA A 206 -0.30 11.83 11.64
C ALA A 206 -1.71 11.30 11.94
N ASP A 207 -2.65 11.46 11.01
CA ASP A 207 -4.01 10.94 11.08
C ASP A 207 -4.56 10.69 9.67
N LEU A 208 -4.24 9.52 9.13
CA LEU A 208 -4.62 9.15 7.77
C LEU A 208 -6.14 8.91 7.66
N ALA A 209 -6.80 8.47 8.74
CA ALA A 209 -8.24 8.27 8.77
C ALA A 209 -8.97 9.61 8.63
N ALA A 210 -8.58 10.63 9.40
CA ALA A 210 -9.14 11.97 9.29
C ALA A 210 -8.93 12.56 7.89
N PHE A 211 -7.75 12.33 7.28
CA PHE A 211 -7.51 12.75 5.90
C PHE A 211 -8.46 12.09 4.89
N VAL A 212 -8.78 10.79 5.06
CA VAL A 212 -9.73 10.08 4.18
C VAL A 212 -11.18 10.56 4.40
N ASP A 213 -11.55 10.90 5.62
CA ASP A 213 -12.85 11.48 5.94
C ASP A 213 -13.01 12.87 5.31
N ASP A 214 -11.95 13.68 5.31
CA ASP A 214 -11.89 14.96 4.61
C ASP A 214 -12.07 14.78 3.09
N VAL A 215 -11.33 13.85 2.49
CA VAL A 215 -11.47 13.50 1.06
C VAL A 215 -12.92 13.14 0.74
N SER A 216 -13.54 12.30 1.56
CA SER A 216 -14.90 11.80 1.32
C SER A 216 -15.96 12.89 1.52
N THR A 217 -15.74 13.79 2.48
CA THR A 217 -16.63 14.94 2.70
C THR A 217 -16.57 15.90 1.52
N LEU A 218 -15.37 16.21 1.03
CA LEU A 218 -15.17 17.14 -0.07
C LEU A 218 -15.66 16.57 -1.40
N GLU A 219 -15.44 15.27 -1.66
CA GLU A 219 -16.02 14.56 -2.81
C GLU A 219 -17.54 14.72 -2.88
N GLY A 220 -18.22 14.45 -1.76
CA GLY A 220 -19.68 14.57 -1.70
C GLY A 220 -20.19 16.01 -1.88
N LEU A 221 -19.42 17.01 -1.45
CA LEU A 221 -19.73 18.43 -1.67
C LEU A 221 -19.51 18.83 -3.13
N HIS A 222 -18.38 18.44 -3.70
CA HIS A 222 -18.02 18.67 -5.10
C HIS A 222 -19.12 18.14 -6.03
N ASP A 223 -19.44 16.86 -5.95
CA ASP A 223 -20.39 16.21 -6.84
C ASP A 223 -21.80 16.80 -6.70
N ALA A 224 -22.18 17.17 -5.47
CA ALA A 224 -23.47 17.76 -5.21
C ALA A 224 -23.61 19.18 -5.77
N VAL A 225 -22.51 19.95 -5.79
CA VAL A 225 -22.44 21.30 -6.38
C VAL A 225 -22.39 21.21 -7.90
N VAL A 226 -21.51 20.38 -8.44
CA VAL A 226 -21.39 20.14 -9.89
C VAL A 226 -22.72 19.69 -10.49
N GLY A 227 -23.38 18.70 -9.89
CA GLY A 227 -24.69 18.22 -10.33
C GLY A 227 -25.84 19.23 -10.13
N LEU A 228 -25.61 20.32 -9.40
CA LEU A 228 -26.56 21.43 -9.26
C LEU A 228 -26.32 22.53 -10.31
N THR A 229 -25.07 22.76 -10.71
CA THR A 229 -24.68 23.89 -11.56
C THR A 229 -24.49 23.56 -13.03
N ASP A 230 -24.18 22.31 -13.37
CA ASP A 230 -23.86 21.93 -14.75
C ASP A 230 -25.05 21.28 -15.47
N PRO A 231 -25.43 21.72 -16.69
CA PRO A 231 -26.40 21.01 -17.51
C PRO A 231 -25.91 19.61 -17.93
N ALA A 232 -26.83 18.64 -17.97
CA ALA A 232 -26.58 17.23 -18.29
C ALA A 232 -25.92 16.94 -19.67
N ASN A 233 -25.66 17.95 -20.49
CA ASN A 233 -25.22 17.81 -21.88
C ASN A 233 -23.69 17.90 -22.09
N HIS A 234 -22.92 18.32 -21.08
CA HIS A 234 -21.45 18.33 -21.15
C HIS A 234 -20.78 17.39 -20.14
N GLY A 235 -21.59 16.67 -19.34
CA GLY A 235 -21.16 15.58 -18.47
C GLY A 235 -19.99 15.98 -17.59
N PRO A 236 -20.19 16.90 -16.62
CA PRO A 236 -19.11 17.19 -15.70
C PRO A 236 -18.66 15.91 -15.01
N LEU A 237 -17.35 15.79 -14.82
CA LEU A 237 -16.78 14.65 -14.16
C LEU A 237 -17.11 14.72 -12.67
N THR A 238 -17.41 13.57 -12.08
CA THR A 238 -17.43 13.46 -10.61
C THR A 238 -16.03 13.67 -10.08
N PHE A 239 -15.90 14.06 -8.81
CA PHE A 239 -14.62 14.21 -8.14
C PHE A 239 -13.77 12.95 -8.28
N ALA A 240 -14.38 11.77 -8.13
CA ALA A 240 -13.70 10.49 -8.31
C ALA A 240 -13.13 10.32 -9.74
N GLN A 241 -13.87 10.77 -10.76
CA GLN A 241 -13.42 10.73 -12.16
C GLN A 241 -12.31 11.74 -12.44
N GLU A 242 -12.42 12.98 -11.94
CA GLU A 242 -11.37 13.99 -12.06
C GLU A 242 -10.08 13.57 -11.35
N CYS A 243 -10.24 12.94 -10.19
CA CYS A 243 -9.13 12.49 -9.38
C CYS A 243 -8.54 11.15 -9.85
N GLY A 244 -9.19 10.41 -10.74
CA GLY A 244 -8.80 9.04 -11.05
C GLY A 244 -8.71 8.16 -9.79
N LEU A 245 -9.57 8.43 -8.80
CA LEU A 245 -9.55 7.73 -7.52
C LEU A 245 -10.18 6.35 -7.69
N LEU A 246 -9.38 5.31 -7.48
CA LEU A 246 -9.89 3.95 -7.38
C LEU A 246 -10.44 3.73 -5.98
N ALA A 247 -11.60 3.08 -5.86
CA ALA A 247 -12.23 2.78 -4.57
C ALA A 247 -11.28 2.03 -3.61
N CYS A 248 -10.44 1.19 -4.19
CA CYS A 248 -9.33 0.47 -3.58
C CYS A 248 -8.37 1.35 -2.76
N THR A 249 -8.05 2.57 -3.24
CA THR A 249 -7.08 3.46 -2.58
C THR A 249 -7.58 3.97 -1.23
N LYS A 250 -8.88 4.25 -1.10
CA LYS A 250 -9.47 4.67 0.18
C LYS A 250 -9.51 3.53 1.18
N LEU A 251 -9.86 2.31 0.73
CA LEU A 251 -9.85 1.12 1.57
C LEU A 251 -8.44 0.85 2.11
N GLN A 252 -7.40 1.02 1.29
CA GLN A 252 -6.02 0.88 1.76
C GLN A 252 -5.69 1.88 2.89
N ALA A 253 -6.04 3.16 2.72
CA ALA A 253 -5.75 4.18 3.73
C ALA A 253 -6.48 3.91 5.07
N LEU A 254 -7.72 3.44 5.01
CA LEU A 254 -8.48 3.04 6.19
C LEU A 254 -7.89 1.79 6.85
N ALA A 255 -7.43 0.81 6.06
CA ALA A 255 -6.81 -0.40 6.57
C ALA A 255 -5.49 -0.12 7.30
N ILE A 256 -4.66 0.79 6.77
CA ILE A 256 -3.46 1.32 7.45
C ILE A 256 -3.83 1.96 8.78
N SER A 257 -4.81 2.87 8.78
CA SER A 257 -5.23 3.56 9.99
C SER A 257 -5.79 2.59 11.05
N ALA A 258 -6.50 1.54 10.63
CA ALA A 258 -7.03 0.52 11.52
C ALA A 258 -5.94 -0.35 12.13
N ALA A 259 -4.86 -0.63 11.40
CA ALA A 259 -3.72 -1.41 11.90
C ALA A 259 -2.90 -0.65 12.96
N GLU A 260 -2.93 0.69 12.93
CA GLU A 260 -2.25 1.56 13.91
C GLU A 260 -3.05 1.74 15.21
N LEU A 261 -4.35 1.38 15.23
CA LEU A 261 -5.15 1.43 16.45
C LEU A 261 -4.67 0.35 17.43
N PRO A 262 -4.37 0.69 18.70
CA PRO A 262 -4.09 -0.32 19.70
C PRO A 262 -5.33 -1.21 19.84
N LEU A 263 -5.20 -2.46 19.42
CA LEU A 263 -6.13 -3.52 19.77
C LEU A 263 -6.05 -3.69 21.29
N ASN A 264 -6.82 -2.91 22.04
CA ASN A 264 -7.03 -3.19 23.46
C ASN A 264 -7.55 -4.63 23.55
N PRO A 265 -6.89 -5.54 24.28
CA PRO A 265 -7.50 -6.80 24.59
C PRO A 265 -8.73 -6.47 25.41
N VAL A 266 -9.92 -6.71 24.86
CA VAL A 266 -11.13 -6.77 25.67
C VAL A 266 -10.82 -7.76 26.77
N GLU A 267 -10.69 -7.25 28.00
CA GLU A 267 -10.60 -8.05 29.20
C GLU A 267 -11.66 -9.14 29.11
N THR A 268 -11.25 -10.37 28.89
CA THR A 268 -12.04 -11.55 29.22
C THR A 268 -12.16 -11.54 30.73
N LYS A 269 -13.09 -10.72 31.24
CA LYS A 269 -13.54 -10.78 32.63
C LYS A 269 -13.99 -12.20 32.85
N GLY A 270 -13.15 -12.93 33.57
CA GLY A 270 -13.46 -14.25 34.07
C GLY A 270 -14.79 -14.19 34.79
N VAL A 271 -15.79 -14.84 34.22
CA VAL A 271 -16.98 -15.23 34.97
C VAL A 271 -16.53 -16.39 35.86
N ARG A 272 -16.10 -16.05 37.07
CA ARG A 272 -16.27 -16.93 38.22
C ARG A 272 -17.55 -16.49 38.91
N HIS A 273 -18.58 -17.32 38.83
CA HIS A 273 -19.41 -17.73 39.96
C HIS A 273 -20.02 -19.09 39.65
#